data_AF-A0A8J6XTV2-F1
#
_entry.id   AF-A0A8J6XTV2-F1
#
_cell.length_a   1.000
_cell.length_b   1.000
_cell.length_c   1.000
_cell.angle_alpha   90.00
_cell.angle_beta   90.00
_cell.angle_gamma   90.00
#
_symmetry.space_group_name_H-M   'P 1'
#
loop_
_entity.id
_entity.type
_entity.pdbx_description
1 polymer ?
#
loop_
_entity_poly.entity_id
_entity_poly.type
_entity_poly.pdbx_seq_one_letter_code
_entity_poly.pdbx_strand_id
1 'polypeptide(L)' 'MGQRLRLALFTVVALVQLTVAGGAIVRSELALRTGEAFRFRIQPVDPVDAFRGRYVAIRFAIANPNPVPLTRPSRSGTR' A
#
# COMPACT_ATOMS: atom_id res chain seq x y z
N MET A 1 51.87 -12.69 -2.54
CA MET A 1 50.79 -12.73 -3.56
C MET A 1 49.44 -12.88 -2.88
N GLY A 2 48.68 -11.80 -2.64
CA GLY A 2 47.39 -11.93 -1.93
C GLY A 2 46.53 -10.66 -1.86
N GLN A 3 47.09 -9.50 -2.20
CA GLN A 3 46.38 -8.22 -2.13
C GLN A 3 45.37 -8.07 -3.28
N ARG A 4 45.76 -8.46 -4.50
CA ARG A 4 44.85 -8.50 -5.67
C ARG A 4 43.67 -9.43 -5.46
N LEU A 5 43.89 -10.58 -4.83
CA LEU A 5 42.83 -11.54 -4.51
C LEU A 5 41.87 -11.00 -3.44
N ARG A 6 42.40 -10.35 -2.39
CA ARG A 6 41.58 -9.69 -1.37
C ARG A 6 40.74 -8.55 -1.96
N LEU A 7 41.33 -7.74 -2.84
CA LEU A 7 40.61 -6.69 -3.55
C LEU A 7 39.52 -7.25 -4.45
N ALA A 8 39.82 -8.31 -5.21
CA ALA A 8 38.81 -8.98 -6.03
C ALA A 8 37.65 -9.52 -5.19
N LEU A 9 37.97 -10.19 -4.07
CA LEU A 9 36.95 -10.71 -3.15
C LEU A 9 36.10 -9.58 -2.54
N PHE A 10 36.74 -8.48 -2.13
CA PHE A 10 36.05 -7.30 -1.60
C PHE A 10 35.09 -6.70 -2.63
N THR A 11 35.55 -6.53 -3.87
CA THR A 11 34.70 -6.00 -4.95
C THR A 11 33.52 -6.92 -5.24
N VAL A 12 33.73 -8.23 -5.27
CA VAL A 12 32.63 -9.21 -5.46
C VAL A 12 31.61 -9.10 -4.34
N VAL A 13 32.05 -9.08 -3.08
CA VAL A 13 31.15 -8.96 -1.93
C VAL A 13 30.40 -7.63 -1.95
N ALA A 14 31.07 -6.52 -2.29
CA ALA A 14 30.45 -5.21 -2.41
C ALA A 14 29.35 -5.20 -3.50
N LEU A 15 29.60 -5.82 -4.66
CA LEU A 15 28.61 -5.96 -5.73
C LEU A 15 27.40 -6.79 -5.29
N VAL A 16 27.61 -7.88 -4.54
CA VAL A 16 26.52 -8.69 -3.99
C VAL A 16 25.68 -7.90 -3.00
N GLN A 17 26.30 -7.09 -2.13
CA GLN A 17 25.56 -6.25 -1.20
C GLN A 17 24.75 -5.17 -1.92
N LEU A 18 25.32 -4.57 -2.97
CA LEU A 18 24.63 -3.58 -3.80
C LEU A 18 23.45 -4.19 -4.57
N THR A 19 23.55 -5.43 -5.07
CA THR A 19 22.41 -6.09 -5.75
C THR A 19 21.30 -6.44 -4.77
N VAL A 20 21.61 -6.88 -3.55
CA VAL A 20 20.61 -7.15 -2.51
C VAL A 20 19.88 -5.86 -2.11
N ALA A 21 20.61 -4.78 -1.85
CA ALA A 21 20.02 -3.50 -1.46
C ALA A 21 19.27 -2.81 -2.61
N GLY A 22 19.84 -2.85 -3.83
CA GLY A 22 19.27 -2.22 -5.02
C GLY A 22 18.12 -3.02 -5.65
N GLY A 23 18.07 -4.33 -5.44
CA GLY A 23 17.07 -5.21 -6.03
C GLY A 23 15.63 -4.86 -5.64
N ALA A 24 15.41 -4.40 -4.41
CA ALA A 24 14.09 -3.94 -3.94
C ALA A 24 13.62 -2.70 -4.71
N ILE A 25 14.54 -1.75 -4.96
CA ILE A 25 14.26 -0.51 -5.69
C ILE A 25 13.98 -0.81 -7.17
N VAL A 26 14.80 -1.65 -7.78
CA VAL A 26 14.59 -2.07 -9.19
C VAL A 26 13.26 -2.78 -9.33
N ARG A 27 12.91 -3.66 -8.38
CA ARG A 27 11.62 -4.38 -8.41
C ARG A 27 10.43 -3.43 -8.26
N SER A 28 10.50 -2.42 -7.39
CA SER A 28 9.43 -1.42 -7.29
C SER A 28 9.32 -0.56 -8.55
N GLU A 29 10.45 -0.15 -9.12
CA GLU A 29 10.48 0.66 -10.33
C GLU A 29 9.93 -0.13 -11.54
N LEU A 30 10.30 -1.40 -11.65
CA LEU A 30 9.77 -2.30 -12.68
C LEU A 30 8.26 -2.51 -12.51
N ALA A 31 7.79 -2.68 -11.28
CA ALA A 31 6.36 -2.80 -10.99
C ALA A 31 5.59 -1.51 -11.32
N LEU A 32 6.19 -0.33 -11.14
CA LEU A 32 5.59 0.95 -11.52
C LEU A 32 5.61 1.19 -13.03
N ARG A 33 6.67 0.77 -13.73
CA ARG A 33 6.82 0.97 -15.18
C ARG A 33 6.06 -0.04 -16.03
N THR A 34 6.01 -1.30 -15.58
CA THR A 34 5.42 -2.42 -16.33
C THR A 34 4.08 -2.84 -15.74
N GLY A 35 3.80 -2.55 -14.48
CA GLY A 35 2.54 -2.90 -13.84
C GLY A 35 1.40 -1.99 -14.26
N GLU A 36 0.19 -2.52 -14.17
CA GLU A 36 -1.05 -1.78 -14.38
C GLU A 36 -1.48 -1.09 -13.08
N ALA A 37 -1.76 0.21 -13.14
CA ALA A 37 -2.16 0.98 -11.97
C ALA A 37 -3.61 0.64 -11.56
N PHE A 38 -3.76 -0.25 -10.58
CA PHE A 38 -5.09 -0.62 -10.07
C PHE A 38 -5.59 0.37 -9.02
N ARG A 39 -6.60 1.17 -9.36
CA ARG A 39 -7.23 2.13 -8.44
C ARG A 39 -8.46 1.49 -7.77
N PHE A 40 -8.36 1.19 -6.49
CA PHE A 40 -9.50 0.70 -5.72
C PHE A 40 -10.41 1.85 -5.30
N ARG A 41 -11.70 1.79 -5.66
CA ARG A 41 -12.69 2.74 -5.15
C ARG A 41 -12.89 2.52 -3.65
N ILE A 42 -12.50 3.52 -2.88
CA ILE A 42 -12.65 3.58 -1.43
C ILE A 42 -14.02 4.17 -1.11
N GLN A 43 -14.77 3.52 -0.21
CA GLN A 43 -15.97 4.06 0.41
C GLN A 43 -15.61 4.47 1.84
N PRO A 44 -15.27 5.75 2.09
CA PRO A 44 -15.02 6.22 3.45
C PRO A 44 -16.34 6.23 4.20
N VAL A 45 -16.45 5.37 5.20
CA VAL A 45 -17.55 5.41 6.18
C VAL A 45 -17.00 6.12 7.42
N ASP A 46 -17.72 7.09 7.94
CA ASP A 46 -17.41 7.77 9.22
C ASP A 46 -18.32 7.17 10.31
N PRO A 47 -17.98 6.00 10.87
CA PRO A 47 -18.68 5.47 12.03
C PRO A 47 -18.36 6.36 13.23
N VAL A 48 -19.35 7.10 13.68
CA VAL A 48 -19.27 7.78 14.98
C VAL A 48 -19.33 6.71 16.07
N ASP A 49 -18.19 6.41 16.68
CA ASP A 49 -18.10 5.58 17.90
C ASP A 49 -17.85 6.51 19.09
N ALA A 50 -18.77 6.52 20.04
CA ALA A 50 -18.70 7.35 21.23
C ALA A 50 -17.50 7.01 22.13
N PHE A 51 -16.86 5.84 21.96
CA PHE A 51 -15.72 5.40 22.80
C PHE A 51 -14.36 5.48 22.10
N ARG A 52 -14.31 5.59 20.76
CA ARG A 52 -13.05 5.59 19.99
C ARG A 52 -12.70 6.93 19.34
N GLY A 53 -13.59 7.93 19.45
CA GLY A 53 -13.44 9.20 18.75
C GLY A 53 -13.83 9.10 17.27
N ARG A 54 -13.56 10.17 16.48
CA ARG A 54 -13.84 10.19 15.04
C ARG A 54 -12.75 9.42 14.30
N TYR A 55 -13.10 8.32 13.64
CA TYR A 55 -12.20 7.56 12.76
C TYR A 55 -12.86 7.32 11.40
N VAL A 56 -12.05 7.41 10.34
CA VAL A 56 -12.51 7.07 8.99
C VAL A 56 -12.29 5.59 8.76
N ALA A 57 -13.37 4.82 8.70
CA ALA A 57 -13.32 3.42 8.32
C ALA A 57 -13.25 3.31 6.79
N ILE A 58 -12.12 2.81 6.29
CA ILE A 58 -11.92 2.52 4.86
C ILE A 58 -12.61 1.20 4.52
N ARG A 59 -13.66 1.26 3.70
CA ARG A 59 -14.26 0.08 3.07
C ARG A 59 -13.95 0.07 1.58
N PHE A 60 -13.73 -1.11 1.02
CA PHE A 60 -13.51 -1.27 -0.43
C PHE A 60 -14.81 -1.73 -1.10
N ALA A 61 -15.18 -1.11 -2.23
CA ALA A 61 -16.39 -1.49 -2.97
C ALA A 61 -16.38 -2.97 -3.42
N ILE A 62 -15.19 -3.53 -3.70
CA ILE A 62 -15.03 -4.94 -4.10
C ILE A 62 -15.35 -5.92 -2.96
N ALA A 63 -15.25 -5.48 -1.71
CA ALA A 63 -15.42 -6.32 -0.54
C ALA A 63 -16.87 -6.33 -0.03
N ASN A 64 -17.75 -5.51 -0.60
CA ASN A 64 -19.13 -5.37 -0.15
C ASN A 64 -20.09 -5.45 -1.35
N PRO A 65 -20.61 -6.64 -1.70
CA PRO A 65 -21.49 -6.83 -2.84
C PRO A 65 -22.86 -6.15 -2.66
N ASN A 66 -23.24 -5.82 -1.41
CA ASN A 66 -24.42 -5.01 -1.12
C ASN A 66 -23.98 -3.56 -0.82
N PRO A 67 -24.25 -2.59 -1.71
CA PRO A 67 -23.99 -1.20 -1.40
C PRO A 67 -24.85 -0.78 -0.21
N VAL A 68 -24.19 -0.30 0.86
CA VAL A 68 -24.91 0.37 1.95
C VAL A 68 -25.67 1.55 1.35
N PRO A 69 -27.00 1.63 1.48
CA PRO A 69 -27.76 2.75 0.94
C PRO A 69 -27.23 4.06 1.52
N LEU A 70 -26.77 4.97 0.66
CA LEU A 70 -26.35 6.33 1.06
C LEU A 70 -27.53 7.24 1.42
N THR A 71 -28.75 6.70 1.42
CA THR A 71 -29.93 7.37 1.94
C THR A 71 -29.77 7.51 3.45
N ARG A 72 -29.33 8.70 3.89
CA ARG A 72 -29.67 9.20 5.23
C ARG A 72 -31.15 8.88 5.45
N PRO A 73 -31.55 8.14 6.49
CA PRO A 73 -32.96 8.08 6.84
C PRO A 73 -33.41 9.52 7.04
N SER A 74 -34.27 9.99 6.11
CA SER A 74 -34.88 11.30 6.18
C SER A 74 -35.54 11.39 7.55
N ARG A 75 -34.97 12.22 8.42
CA ARG A 75 -35.62 12.63 9.66
C ARG A 75 -36.78 13.56 9.27
N SER A 76 -37.80 13.04 8.58
CA SER A 76 -39.11 13.69 8.53
C SER A 76 -39.91 13.14 9.71
N GLY A 77 -39.42 13.47 10.91
CA GLY A 77 -40.23 13.44 12.11
C GLY A 77 -41.12 14.68 12.10
N THR A 78 -42.42 14.42 12.15
CA THR A 78 -43.39 15.13 12.99
C THR A 78 -43.48 16.64 12.80
N ARG A 79 -44.51 17.06 12.07
CA ARG A 79 -45.34 18.20 12.47
C ARG A 79 -46.80 17.84 12.34
#